data_AF-A0A7Y5PY58-F1
#
_entry.id   AF-A0A7Y5PY58-F1
#
_cell.length_a   1.000
_cell.length_b   1.000
_cell.length_c   1.000
_cell.angle_alpha   90.00
_cell.angle_beta   90.00
_cell.angle_gamma   90.00
#
_symmetry.space_group_name_H-M   'P 1'
#
loop_
_entity.id
_entity.type
_entity.pdbx_description
1 polymer ?
#
loop_
_entity_poly.entity_id
_entity_poly.type
_entity_poly.pdbx_seq_one_letter_code
_entity_poly.pdbx_strand_id
1 'polypeptide(L)' 'MVDGLFRREAGRLVARLARQLGTARLELAEDAVQQALLAALRAWSIRGVPQDPRA' A
#
# COMPACT_ATOMS: atom_id res chain seq x y z
N MET A 1 -8.51 -13.54 -1.88
CA MET A 1 -7.07 -13.82 -2.10
C MET A 1 -6.24 -12.53 -2.16
N VAL A 2 -6.74 -11.47 -2.82
CA VAL A 2 -6.09 -10.15 -2.90
C VAL A 2 -6.05 -9.42 -1.54
N ASP A 3 -7.11 -9.49 -0.73
CA ASP A 3 -7.17 -8.79 0.57
C ASP A 3 -6.06 -9.20 1.56
N GLY A 4 -5.71 -10.49 1.60
CA GLY A 4 -4.68 -11.00 2.50
C GLY A 4 -3.26 -10.62 2.06
N LEU A 5 -3.04 -10.44 0.75
CA LEU A 5 -1.80 -9.91 0.20
C LEU A 5 -1.67 -8.41 0.53
N PHE A 6 -2.74 -7.65 0.32
CA PHE A 6 -2.79 -6.22 0.59
C PHE A 6 -2.55 -5.89 2.05
N ARG A 7 -3.18 -6.62 2.98
CA ARG A 7 -3.02 -6.35 4.41
C ARG A 7 -1.58 -6.57 4.90
N ARG A 8 -0.90 -7.59 4.35
CA ARG A 8 0.51 -7.87 4.67
C ARG A 8 1.46 -6.86 4.06
N GLU A 9 1.27 -6.51 2.79
CA GLU A 9 2.12 -5.52 2.12
C GLU A 9 1.88 -4.10 2.64
N ALA A 10 0.64 -3.75 3.01
CA ALA A 10 0.32 -2.48 3.65
C ALA A 10 1.14 -2.29 4.93
N GLY A 11 1.15 -3.29 5.83
CA GLY A 11 1.93 -3.22 7.06
C GLY A 11 3.43 -3.07 6.81
N ARG A 12 3.97 -3.74 5.78
CA ARG A 12 5.39 -3.61 5.38
C ARG A 12 5.71 -2.21 4.84
N LEU A 13 4.84 -1.66 4.01
CA LEU A 13 5.02 -0.33 3.43
C LEU A 13 4.91 0.76 4.49
N VAL A 14 3.93 0.66 5.40
CA VAL A 14 3.79 1.59 6.54
C VAL A 14 5.04 1.54 7.42
N ALA A 15 5.51 0.34 7.80
CA ALA A 15 6.71 0.22 8.61
C ALA A 15 7.97 0.79 7.91
N ARG A 16 8.07 0.65 6.59
CA ARG A 16 9.16 1.22 5.80
C ARG A 16 9.10 2.74 5.77
N LEU A 17 7.94 3.32 5.49
CA LEU A 17 7.75 4.77 5.46
C LEU A 17 7.91 5.39 6.85
N ALA A 18 7.35 4.78 7.90
CA ALA A 18 7.53 5.22 9.28
C ALA A 18 9.02 5.23 9.70
N ARG A 19 9.81 4.24 9.24
CA ARG A 19 11.26 4.25 9.46
C ARG A 19 11.98 5.39 8.74
N GLN A 20 11.51 5.81 7.57
CA GLN A 20 12.11 6.89 6.78
C GLN A 20 11.66 8.29 7.24
N LEU A 21 10.40 8.43 7.65
CA LEU A 21 9.77 9.69 8.02
C LEU A 21 9.86 9.99 9.52
N GLY A 22 10.19 8.98 10.33
CA GLY A 22 10.11 9.00 11.79
C GLY A 22 8.74 8.58 12.30
N THR A 23 8.71 7.96 13.49
CA THR A 23 7.47 7.43 14.11
C THR A 23 6.44 8.52 14.43
N ALA A 24 6.89 9.77 14.61
CA ALA A 24 6.00 10.93 14.78
C ALA A 24 5.12 11.21 13.55
N ARG A 25 5.42 10.60 12.39
CA ARG A 25 4.69 10.74 11.13
C ARG A 25 4.04 9.41 10.70
N LEU A 26 3.66 8.57 11.67
CA LEU A 26 3.04 7.28 11.38
C LEU A 26 1.71 7.44 10.64
N GLU A 27 0.85 8.38 11.05
CA GLU A 27 -0.43 8.65 10.35
C GLU A 27 -0.21 9.01 8.88
N LEU A 28 0.78 9.87 8.59
CA LEU A 28 1.13 10.21 7.22
C LEU A 28 1.59 8.99 6.40
N ALA A 29 2.32 8.05 7.03
CA ALA A 29 2.73 6.81 6.39
C ALA A 29 1.54 5.89 6.10
N GLU A 30 0.59 5.78 7.04
CA GLU A 30 -0.63 5.00 6.88
C GLU A 30 -1.51 5.56 5.76
N ASP A 31 -1.75 6.87 5.77
CA ASP A 31 -2.54 7.55 4.76
C ASP A 31 -1.94 7.39 3.36
N ALA A 32 -0.63 7.60 3.21
CA ALA A 32 0.05 7.46 1.93
C ALA A 32 -0.10 6.04 1.36
N VAL A 33 0.06 5.02 2.21
CA VAL A 33 -0.10 3.61 1.80
C VAL A 33 -1.54 3.31 1.42
N GLN A 34 -2.52 3.75 2.21
CA GLN A 34 -3.92 3.55 1.89
C GLN A 34 -4.32 4.22 0.56
N GLN A 35 -3.88 5.46 0.33
CA GLN A 35 -4.13 6.17 -0.93
C GLN A 35 -3.51 5.44 -2.14
N ALA A 36 -2.27 4.96 -2.00
CA ALA A 36 -1.60 4.19 -3.05
C ALA A 36 -2.33 2.88 -3.37
N LEU A 37 -2.79 2.14 -2.34
CA LEU A 37 -3.53 0.90 -2.52
C LEU A 37 -4.91 1.14 -3.16
N LEU A 38 -5.61 2.22 -2.78
CA LEU A 38 -6.86 2.62 -3.41
C LEU A 38 -6.65 2.99 -4.89
N ALA A 39 -5.58 3.71 -5.20
CA ALA A 39 -5.22 4.05 -6.58
C ALA A 39 -4.92 2.79 -7.41
N ALA A 40 -4.18 1.84 -6.84
CA ALA A 40 -3.90 0.55 -7.49
C ALA A 40 -5.19 -0.23 -7.78
N LEU A 41 -6.09 -0.37 -6.80
CA LEU A 41 -7.36 -1.06 -6.97
C LEU A 41 -8.24 -0.42 -8.07
N ARG A 42 -8.28 0.92 -8.12
CA ARG A 42 -8.97 1.66 -9.19
C ARG A 42 -8.32 1.45 -10.56
N ALA A 43 -6.99 1.40 -10.62
CA ALA A 43 -6.29 1.15 -11.87
C ALA A 43 -6.54 -0.29 -12.38
N TRP A 44 -6.56 -1.26 -11.46
CA TRP A 44 -6.73 -2.67 -11.80
C TRP A 44 -8.16 -3.05 -12.16
N SER A 45 -9.17 -2.35 -11.62
CA SER A 45 -10.57 -2.56 -12.05
C SER A 45 -10.77 -2.22 -13.52
N ILE A 46 -9.97 -1.29 -14.07
CA ILE A 46 -10.04 -0.85 -15.47
C ILE A 46 -9.10 -1.68 -16.37
N ARG A 47 -7.88 -1.98 -15.89
CA ARG A 47 -6.80 -2.55 -16.72
C ARG A 47 -6.52 -4.02 -16.44
N GLY A 48 -7.19 -4.62 -15.46
CA GLY A 48 -6.85 -5.93 -14.90
C GLY A 48 -5.73 -5.83 -13.86
N VAL A 49 -5.57 -6.89 -13.05
CA VAL A 49 -4.49 -6.99 -12.07
C VAL A 49 -3.16 -7.25 -12.80
N PRO A 50 -2.08 -6.49 -12.53
CA PRO A 50 -0.76 -6.70 -13.12
C PRO A 50 -0.21 -8.09 -12.78
N GLN A 51 0.69 -8.60 -13.62
CA GLN A 51 1.34 -9.89 -13.38
C GLN A 51 2.16 -9.92 -12.08
N ASP A 52 2.74 -8.78 -11.69
CA ASP A 52 3.28 -8.57 -10.34
C ASP A 52 2.59 -7.36 -9.67
N PRO A 53 1.64 -7.59 -8.74
CA PRO A 53 0.94 -6.53 -8.04
C PRO A 53 1.77 -5.83 -6.96
N ARG A 54 3.02 -6.26 -6.72
CA ARG A 54 3.93 -5.68 -5.70
C ARG A 54 5.04 -4.80 -6.29
N ALA A 55 5.19 -4.78 -7.61
CA ALA A 55 6.26 -4.10 -8.33
C ALA A 55 5.99 -2.61 -8.53
#